data_AF-A0A5M9JAL3-F1
#
_entry.id   AF-A0A5M9JAL3-F1
#
_cell.length_a   1.000
_cell.length_b   1.000
_cell.length_c   1.000
_cell.angle_alpha   90.00
_cell.angle_beta   90.00
_cell.angle_gamma   90.00
#
_symmetry.space_group_name_H-M   'P 1'
#
loop_
_entity.id
_entity.type
_entity.pdbx_description
1 polymer ?
#
loop_
_entity_poly.entity_id
_entity_poly.type
_entity_poly.pdbx_seq_one_letter_code
_entity_poly.pdbx_strand_id
1 'polypeptide(L)'
;MAPSQPLPKNWPPQIPYLTTPIYCTTINPSHLKILRTPTPDSLPIPTSHSKGPSPLVKITPINDPSHPANGQCGLFATRDLKPGTFILQYIGEVHAPAPNNLEDAKLRQEVERHEKSDYDLSLDRERGIGVDAQGRGNEARFINDFRGVTIGGERARVNAEFKEIWDVGRGERGMGVWVLGEKAGGGKGKGAGKWKGIRKGEEILVSYGRGFWGARKGEEE
;
A
#
# COMPACT_ATOMS: atom_id res chain seq x y z
N MET A 1 7.06 30.92 9.46
CA MET A 1 7.44 29.50 9.27
C MET A 1 6.17 28.68 9.32
N ALA A 2 5.84 27.93 8.26
CA ALA A 2 4.69 27.03 8.29
C ALA A 2 4.92 25.98 9.39
N PRO A 3 3.88 25.59 10.17
CA PRO A 3 4.03 24.52 11.15
C PRO A 3 4.51 23.25 10.44
N SER A 4 5.60 22.66 10.93
CA SER A 4 6.10 21.38 10.42
C SER A 4 4.99 20.34 10.52
N GLN A 5 4.63 19.70 9.41
CA GLN A 5 3.69 18.58 9.45
C GLN A 5 4.22 17.51 10.43
N PRO A 6 3.39 17.03 11.38
CA PRO A 6 3.81 15.98 12.28
C PRO A 6 4.12 14.72 11.47
N LEU A 7 5.34 14.19 11.62
CA LEU A 7 5.75 12.93 11.00
C LEU A 7 5.44 11.76 11.94
N PRO A 8 5.10 10.58 11.40
CA PRO A 8 4.95 9.40 12.23
C PRO A 8 6.29 8.99 12.84
N LYS A 9 6.26 8.44 14.05
CA LYS A 9 7.47 7.89 14.68
C LYS A 9 8.06 6.81 13.77
N ASN A 10 9.40 6.79 13.65
CA ASN A 10 10.17 5.89 12.79
C ASN A 10 9.99 6.13 11.27
N TRP A 11 9.47 7.30 10.87
CA TRP A 11 9.53 7.71 9.48
C TRP A 11 10.98 7.98 9.03
N PRO A 12 11.44 7.47 7.88
CA PRO A 12 12.78 7.73 7.37
C PRO A 12 12.96 9.21 7.01
N PRO A 13 13.97 9.92 7.57
CA PRO A 13 14.11 11.35 7.38
C PRO A 13 14.38 11.76 5.92
N GLN A 14 14.95 10.87 5.12
CA GLN A 14 15.28 11.10 3.72
C GLN A 14 14.11 10.88 2.74
N ILE A 15 12.99 10.31 3.19
CA ILE A 15 11.83 10.04 2.35
C ILE A 15 10.78 11.12 2.63
N PRO A 16 10.35 11.93 1.63
CA PRO A 16 9.27 12.88 1.81
C PRO A 16 7.97 12.17 2.22
N TYR A 17 7.38 12.64 3.33
CA TYR A 17 6.04 12.21 3.75
C TYR A 17 4.98 12.93 2.93
N LEU A 18 4.00 12.19 2.42
CA LEU A 18 2.90 12.69 1.61
C LEU A 18 1.58 12.53 2.35
N THR A 19 0.80 13.61 2.38
CA THR A 19 -0.60 13.62 2.84
C THR A 19 -1.60 13.43 1.69
N THR A 20 -1.12 13.54 0.45
CA THR A 20 -1.89 13.36 -0.79
C THR A 20 -0.98 12.81 -1.88
N PRO A 21 -1.46 11.89 -2.73
CA PRO A 21 -0.69 11.42 -3.88
C PRO A 21 -0.26 12.56 -4.80
N ILE A 22 0.94 12.45 -5.37
CA ILE A 22 1.45 13.39 -6.38
C ILE A 22 1.50 12.72 -7.75
N TYR A 23 1.68 13.50 -8.82
CA TYR A 23 1.76 12.99 -10.18
C TYR A 23 3.20 12.96 -10.69
N CYS A 24 3.61 11.80 -11.23
CA CYS A 24 4.78 11.71 -12.09
C CYS A 24 4.55 12.48 -13.39
N THR A 25 5.63 12.91 -14.05
CA THR A 25 5.58 13.56 -15.36
C THR A 25 5.05 12.67 -16.48
N THR A 26 4.95 11.35 -16.26
CA THR A 26 4.32 10.41 -17.19
C THR A 26 2.78 10.52 -17.22
N ILE A 27 2.18 11.21 -16.24
CA ILE A 27 0.73 11.45 -16.20
C ILE A 27 0.36 12.57 -17.17
N ASN A 28 -0.55 12.28 -18.09
CA ASN A 28 -1.08 13.22 -19.08
C ASN A 28 -2.60 13.45 -18.85
N PRO A 29 -3.25 14.36 -19.60
CA PRO A 29 -4.67 14.63 -19.42
C PRO A 29 -5.60 13.43 -19.62
N SER A 30 -5.25 12.47 -20.48
CA SER A 30 -6.07 11.26 -20.66
C SER A 30 -5.97 10.35 -19.43
N HIS A 31 -4.78 10.20 -18.87
CA HIS A 31 -4.55 9.50 -17.59
C HIS A 31 -5.33 10.15 -16.45
N LEU A 32 -5.31 11.49 -16.35
CA LEU A 32 -6.11 12.22 -15.35
C LEU A 32 -7.61 11.99 -15.51
N LYS A 33 -8.12 11.96 -16.74
CA LYS A 33 -9.55 11.65 -16.98
C LYS A 33 -9.93 10.26 -16.47
N ILE A 34 -9.03 9.29 -16.63
CA ILE A 34 -9.23 7.92 -16.15
C ILE A 34 -9.20 7.88 -14.62
N LEU A 35 -8.25 8.57 -13.99
CA LEU A 35 -8.20 8.68 -12.52
C LEU A 35 -9.42 9.40 -11.95
N ARG A 36 -10.00 10.35 -12.69
CA ARG A 36 -11.21 11.11 -12.30
C ARG A 36 -12.52 10.43 -12.69
N THR A 37 -12.48 9.16 -13.08
CA THR A 37 -13.65 8.35 -13.38
C THR A 37 -13.71 7.21 -12.38
N PRO A 38 -14.75 7.09 -11.53
CA PRO A 38 -14.89 5.96 -10.64
C PRO A 38 -15.18 4.68 -11.44
N THR A 39 -14.76 3.53 -10.91
CA THR A 39 -15.11 2.21 -11.40
C THR A 39 -16.10 1.54 -10.43
N PRO A 40 -16.75 0.42 -10.82
CA PRO A 40 -17.57 -0.36 -9.91
C PRO A 40 -16.82 -0.86 -8.66
N ASP A 41 -15.49 -0.99 -8.75
CA ASP A 41 -14.63 -1.46 -7.66
C ASP A 41 -14.12 -0.31 -6.77
N SER A 42 -14.28 0.96 -7.18
CA SER A 42 -13.84 2.12 -6.40
C SER A 42 -14.67 2.28 -5.12
N LEU A 43 -14.14 1.85 -3.98
CA LEU A 43 -14.83 2.01 -2.69
C LEU A 43 -14.67 3.44 -2.15
N PRO A 44 -15.75 4.11 -1.70
CA PRO A 44 -15.61 5.41 -1.06
C PRO A 44 -14.82 5.29 0.26
N ILE A 45 -13.89 6.20 0.49
CA ILE A 45 -13.19 6.29 1.79
C ILE A 45 -14.01 7.12 2.79
N PRO A 46 -13.93 6.80 4.10
CA PRO A 46 -14.57 7.60 5.13
C PRO A 46 -14.09 9.05 5.09
N THR A 47 -14.98 10.03 5.09
CA THR A 47 -14.61 11.46 5.09
C THR A 47 -13.81 11.88 6.33
N SER A 48 -13.90 11.10 7.41
CA SER A 48 -13.19 11.30 8.68
C SER A 48 -11.77 10.70 8.70
N HIS A 49 -11.29 10.10 7.60
CA HIS A 49 -9.95 9.53 7.58
C HIS A 49 -8.87 10.62 7.78
N SER A 50 -7.77 10.26 8.44
CA SER A 50 -6.65 11.17 8.63
C SER A 50 -5.98 11.46 7.29
N LYS A 51 -5.77 12.75 6.99
CA LYS A 51 -4.95 13.18 5.85
C LYS A 51 -3.46 13.21 6.20
N GLY A 52 -3.09 13.07 7.47
CA GLY A 52 -1.70 12.97 7.92
C GLY A 52 -1.47 11.61 8.58
N PRO A 53 -0.55 11.52 9.57
CA PRO A 53 -0.31 10.27 10.26
C PRO A 53 -1.60 9.60 10.74
N SER A 54 -1.75 8.32 10.43
CA SER A 54 -2.96 7.59 10.78
C SER A 54 -2.87 7.11 12.23
N PRO A 55 -3.85 7.44 13.10
CA PRO A 55 -3.85 6.99 14.48
C PRO A 55 -4.11 5.48 14.61
N LEU A 56 -4.47 4.80 13.51
CA LEU A 56 -4.74 3.36 13.48
C LEU A 56 -3.47 2.51 13.43
N VAL A 57 -2.35 3.10 13.06
CA VAL A 57 -1.12 2.37 12.75
C VAL A 57 0.11 3.02 13.35
N LYS A 58 1.17 2.24 13.46
CA LYS A 58 2.50 2.70 13.82
C LYS A 58 3.54 1.95 13.01
N ILE A 59 4.60 2.65 12.63
CA ILE A 59 5.79 2.04 12.02
C ILE A 59 6.64 1.45 13.16
N THR A 60 6.94 0.16 13.11
CA THR A 60 7.69 -0.53 14.16
C THR A 60 8.90 -1.24 13.54
N PRO A 61 10.13 -1.02 14.04
CA PRO A 61 11.29 -1.81 13.64
C PRO A 61 11.08 -3.29 13.93
N ILE A 62 11.52 -4.14 13.02
CA ILE A 62 11.44 -5.59 13.13
C ILE A 62 12.84 -6.11 13.43
N ASN A 63 13.01 -6.66 14.63
CA ASN A 63 14.28 -7.18 15.13
C ASN A 63 14.25 -8.70 15.37
N ASP A 64 13.18 -9.37 14.96
CA ASP A 64 13.05 -10.82 15.07
C ASP A 64 13.86 -11.49 13.95
N PRO A 65 14.92 -12.27 14.26
CA PRO A 65 15.75 -12.93 13.26
C PRO A 65 15.00 -13.93 12.37
N SER A 66 13.85 -14.42 12.82
CA SER A 66 13.00 -15.34 12.04
C SER A 66 12.07 -14.60 11.07
N HIS A 67 11.94 -13.29 11.21
CA HIS A 67 11.07 -12.49 10.35
C HIS A 67 11.74 -12.21 8.99
N PRO A 68 11.06 -12.39 7.85
CA PRO A 68 11.62 -12.11 6.52
C PRO A 68 12.14 -10.67 6.36
N ALA A 69 11.47 -9.72 7.00
CA ALA A 69 11.85 -8.31 7.05
C ALA A 69 12.70 -7.92 8.29
N ASN A 70 13.48 -8.86 8.85
CA ASN A 70 14.39 -8.57 9.95
C ASN A 70 15.38 -7.44 9.58
N GLY A 71 15.55 -6.47 10.47
CA GLY A 71 16.35 -5.26 10.24
C GLY A 71 15.62 -4.15 9.48
N GLN A 72 14.38 -4.38 9.05
CA GLN A 72 13.52 -3.38 8.41
C GLN A 72 12.41 -2.92 9.36
N CYS A 73 11.34 -2.33 8.83
CA CYS A 73 10.17 -1.92 9.58
C CYS A 73 8.91 -2.61 9.05
N GLY A 74 7.92 -2.79 9.92
CA GLY A 74 6.56 -3.20 9.55
C GLY A 74 5.52 -2.17 10.00
N LEU A 75 4.30 -2.30 9.48
CA LEU A 75 3.16 -1.50 9.88
C LEU A 75 2.28 -2.29 10.87
N PHE A 76 2.05 -1.73 12.06
CA PHE A 76 1.36 -2.43 13.14
C PHE A 76 0.13 -1.68 13.61
N ALA A 77 -0.92 -2.40 14.00
CA ALA A 77 -2.14 -1.80 14.52
C ALA A 77 -1.93 -1.18 15.91
N THR A 78 -2.47 0.01 16.15
CA THR A 78 -2.41 0.70 17.47
C THR A 78 -3.58 0.34 18.39
N ARG A 79 -4.64 -0.23 17.83
CA ARG A 79 -5.87 -0.70 18.47
C ARG A 79 -6.47 -1.86 17.69
N ASP A 80 -7.45 -2.54 18.25
CA ASP A 80 -8.20 -3.57 17.52
C ASP A 80 -8.92 -2.94 16.33
N LEU A 81 -8.75 -3.53 15.15
CA LEU A 81 -9.35 -3.12 13.89
C LEU A 81 -10.35 -4.18 13.44
N LYS A 82 -11.62 -3.80 13.28
CA LYS A 82 -12.69 -4.72 12.90
C LYS A 82 -12.55 -5.17 11.44
N PRO A 83 -13.11 -6.32 11.05
CA PRO A 83 -13.17 -6.74 9.66
C PRO A 83 -13.79 -5.66 8.76
N GLY A 84 -13.23 -5.45 7.57
CA GLY A 84 -13.69 -4.45 6.60
C GLY A 84 -13.41 -3.00 6.98
N THR A 85 -12.59 -2.74 8.01
CA THR A 85 -12.20 -1.37 8.38
C THR A 85 -11.23 -0.79 7.35
N PHE A 86 -11.50 0.42 6.85
CA PHE A 86 -10.50 1.22 6.13
C PHE A 86 -9.40 1.67 7.09
N ILE A 87 -8.15 1.37 6.78
CA ILE A 87 -7.00 1.68 7.65
C ILE A 87 -6.38 3.01 7.26
N LEU A 88 -5.93 3.12 6.00
CA LEU A 88 -5.34 4.32 5.43
C LEU A 88 -5.24 4.19 3.90
N GLN A 89 -5.01 5.30 3.21
CA GLN A 89 -4.70 5.31 1.79
C GLN A 89 -3.25 4.87 1.58
N TYR A 90 -2.94 4.13 0.50
CA TYR A 90 -1.57 3.90 0.06
C TYR A 90 -1.15 5.06 -0.83
N ILE A 91 -0.28 5.93 -0.32
CA ILE A 91 0.08 7.19 -0.96
C ILE A 91 1.51 7.10 -1.48
N GLY A 92 1.67 7.51 -2.74
CA GLY A 92 2.95 7.61 -3.42
C GLY A 92 2.85 8.57 -4.60
N GLU A 93 3.75 8.39 -5.56
CA GLU A 93 3.71 9.06 -6.84
C GLU A 93 2.92 8.23 -7.85
N VAL A 94 1.86 8.82 -8.39
CA VAL A 94 1.02 8.18 -9.41
C VAL A 94 1.70 8.33 -10.76
N HIS A 95 1.89 7.21 -11.44
CA HIS A 95 2.58 7.16 -12.73
C HIS A 95 1.78 6.33 -13.74
N ALA A 96 2.13 6.48 -15.01
CA ALA A 96 1.53 5.74 -16.11
C ALA A 96 2.63 5.34 -17.10
N PRO A 97 2.35 4.40 -18.03
CA PRO A 97 3.30 4.01 -19.05
C PRO A 97 3.63 5.21 -19.95
N ALA A 98 4.86 5.25 -20.44
CA ALA A 98 5.21 6.16 -21.52
C ALA A 98 4.63 5.64 -22.85
N PRO A 99 4.21 6.53 -23.78
CA PRO A 99 3.92 6.13 -25.14
C PRO A 99 5.12 5.44 -25.81
N ASN A 100 4.87 4.36 -26.57
CA ASN A 100 5.89 3.48 -27.15
C ASN A 100 6.93 4.17 -28.05
N ASN A 101 6.64 5.38 -28.55
CA ASN A 101 7.50 6.12 -29.49
C ASN A 101 8.20 7.33 -28.85
N LEU A 102 8.34 7.38 -27.51
CA LEU A 102 8.94 8.53 -26.86
C LEU A 102 10.45 8.59 -27.09
N GLU A 103 10.94 9.66 -27.73
CA GLU A 103 12.37 10.02 -27.76
C GLU A 103 12.86 10.67 -26.46
N ASP A 104 11.93 11.08 -25.58
CA ASP A 104 12.24 11.76 -24.33
C ASP A 104 12.91 10.80 -23.33
N ALA A 105 14.23 10.91 -23.21
CA ALA A 105 15.05 10.11 -22.31
C ALA A 105 14.65 10.26 -20.84
N LYS A 106 14.14 11.43 -20.42
CA LYS A 106 13.73 11.67 -19.03
C LYS A 106 12.48 10.86 -18.70
N LEU A 107 11.50 10.82 -19.60
CA LEU A 107 10.28 10.04 -19.39
C LEU A 107 10.55 8.53 -19.41
N ARG A 108 11.49 8.06 -20.23
CA ARG A 108 11.95 6.66 -20.18
C ARG A 108 12.58 6.32 -18.83
N GLN A 109 13.42 7.21 -18.31
CA GLN A 109 14.04 7.02 -17.00
C GLN A 109 13.00 6.95 -15.87
N GLU A 110 11.93 7.76 -15.93
CA GLU A 110 10.84 7.68 -14.96
C GLU A 110 10.11 6.33 -15.02
N VAL A 111 9.79 5.83 -16.21
CA VAL A 111 9.15 4.51 -16.38
C VAL A 111 10.03 3.40 -15.81
N GLU A 112 11.31 3.36 -16.21
CA GLU A 112 12.27 2.35 -15.73
C GLU A 112 12.43 2.40 -14.20
N ARG A 113 12.42 3.60 -13.60
CA ARG A 113 12.50 3.78 -12.15
C ARG A 113 11.31 3.13 -11.45
N HIS A 114 10.10 3.28 -11.98
CA HIS A 114 8.90 2.69 -11.40
C HIS A 114 8.85 1.17 -11.60
N GLU A 115 9.28 0.65 -12.76
CA GLU A 115 9.33 -0.80 -13.05
C GLU A 115 10.27 -1.56 -12.10
N LYS A 116 11.36 -0.92 -11.64
CA LYS A 116 12.30 -1.47 -10.67
C LYS A 116 11.91 -1.25 -9.21
N SER A 117 10.77 -0.60 -8.95
CA SER A 117 10.35 -0.26 -7.59
C SER A 117 9.74 -1.47 -6.87
N ASP A 118 10.23 -1.77 -5.67
CA ASP A 118 9.61 -2.73 -4.75
C ASP A 118 8.32 -2.19 -4.10
N TYR A 119 8.03 -0.90 -4.30
CA TYR A 119 6.92 -0.16 -3.68
C TYR A 119 5.89 0.32 -4.70
N ASP A 120 5.94 -0.19 -5.94
CA ASP A 120 4.94 0.14 -6.95
C ASP A 120 3.72 -0.78 -6.87
N LEU A 121 2.55 -0.18 -6.61
CA LEU A 121 1.27 -0.87 -6.62
C LEU A 121 0.48 -0.49 -7.87
N SER A 122 0.05 -1.50 -8.62
CA SER A 122 -0.86 -1.28 -9.74
C SER A 122 -2.23 -0.81 -9.28
N LEU A 123 -2.63 0.38 -9.72
CA LEU A 123 -3.95 0.96 -9.53
C LEU A 123 -4.90 0.57 -10.67
N ASP A 124 -4.41 0.60 -11.91
CA ASP A 124 -5.16 0.22 -13.10
C ASP A 124 -4.26 -0.65 -13.99
N ARG A 125 -4.38 -1.97 -13.85
CA ARG A 125 -3.51 -2.94 -14.56
C ARG A 125 -3.65 -2.85 -16.08
N GLU A 126 -4.88 -2.64 -16.56
CA GLU A 126 -5.15 -2.60 -18.00
C GLU A 126 -4.49 -1.40 -18.68
N ARG A 127 -4.39 -0.28 -17.95
CA ARG A 127 -3.82 0.97 -18.45
C ARG A 127 -2.40 1.22 -17.95
N GLY A 128 -1.85 0.30 -17.15
CA GLY A 128 -0.52 0.39 -16.55
C GLY A 128 -0.33 1.54 -15.55
N ILE A 129 -1.42 2.05 -14.95
CA ILE A 129 -1.32 3.12 -13.95
C ILE A 129 -0.95 2.52 -12.60
N GLY A 130 0.08 3.06 -11.97
CA GLY A 130 0.60 2.62 -10.68
C GLY A 130 0.71 3.74 -9.64
N VAL A 131 0.99 3.35 -8.41
CA VAL A 131 1.29 4.23 -7.27
C VAL A 131 2.59 3.74 -6.64
N ASP A 132 3.66 4.50 -6.84
CA ASP A 132 5.00 4.15 -6.36
C ASP A 132 5.34 4.91 -5.08
N ALA A 133 5.55 4.17 -3.98
CA ALA A 133 5.90 4.73 -2.68
C ALA A 133 7.41 4.59 -2.31
N GLN A 134 8.28 4.27 -3.26
CA GLN A 134 9.71 4.03 -2.99
C GLN A 134 10.42 5.31 -2.54
N GLY A 135 10.31 6.37 -3.35
CA GLY A 135 11.00 7.64 -3.10
C GLY A 135 10.24 8.62 -2.21
N ARG A 136 8.93 8.41 -1.99
CA ARG A 136 8.03 9.31 -1.24
C ARG A 136 6.73 8.58 -0.93
N GLY A 137 6.04 8.91 0.15
CA GLY A 137 4.75 8.27 0.45
C GLY A 137 4.27 8.48 1.87
N ASN A 138 3.47 7.56 2.38
CA ASN A 138 2.99 7.56 3.77
C ASN A 138 3.26 6.21 4.47
N GLU A 139 2.72 5.99 5.66
CA GLU A 139 2.99 4.79 6.48
C GLU A 139 2.64 3.47 5.79
N ALA A 140 1.72 3.48 4.83
CA ALA A 140 1.27 2.29 4.11
C ALA A 140 2.42 1.60 3.36
N ARG A 141 3.50 2.32 3.04
CA ARG A 141 4.71 1.76 2.42
C ARG A 141 5.44 0.72 3.28
N PHE A 142 5.12 0.61 4.58
CA PHE A 142 5.74 -0.35 5.52
C PHE A 142 4.93 -1.62 5.72
N ILE A 143 3.88 -1.85 4.93
CA ILE A 143 3.10 -3.08 4.98
C ILE A 143 3.92 -4.20 4.33
N ASN A 144 4.16 -5.28 5.07
CA ASN A 144 4.90 -6.45 4.58
C ASN A 144 4.00 -7.52 3.95
N ASP A 145 4.61 -8.41 3.15
CA ASP A 145 3.96 -9.65 2.74
C ASP A 145 3.90 -10.63 3.91
N PHE A 146 2.79 -11.38 4.00
CA PHE A 146 2.60 -12.34 5.07
C PHE A 146 3.52 -13.58 5.00
N ARG A 147 4.09 -13.91 3.83
CA ARG A 147 4.84 -15.15 3.63
C ARG A 147 6.11 -15.16 4.46
N GLY A 148 6.27 -16.22 5.25
CA GLY A 148 7.44 -16.42 6.12
C GLY A 148 7.32 -15.74 7.48
N VAL A 149 6.33 -14.87 7.68
CA VAL A 149 6.07 -14.23 8.98
C VAL A 149 5.46 -15.25 9.94
N THR A 150 5.94 -15.25 11.19
CA THR A 150 5.46 -16.10 12.27
C THR A 150 4.99 -15.21 13.43
N ILE A 151 3.78 -15.44 13.94
CA ILE A 151 3.19 -14.71 15.06
C ILE A 151 2.81 -15.73 16.14
N GLY A 152 3.39 -15.59 17.33
CA GLY A 152 3.10 -16.51 18.45
C GLY A 152 3.48 -17.98 18.18
N GLY A 153 4.48 -18.21 17.33
CA GLY A 153 4.91 -19.56 16.92
C GLY A 153 4.11 -20.17 15.77
N GLU A 154 3.09 -19.49 15.27
CA GLU A 154 2.29 -19.94 14.13
C GLU A 154 2.56 -19.10 12.89
N ARG A 155 2.45 -19.70 11.70
CA ARG A 155 2.55 -18.96 10.43
C ARG A 155 1.46 -17.91 10.36
N ALA A 156 1.87 -16.66 10.12
CA ALA A 156 0.95 -15.56 9.91
C ALA A 156 0.08 -15.80 8.67
N ARG A 157 -1.04 -15.09 8.63
CA ARG A 157 -1.97 -15.08 7.51
C ARG A 157 -2.11 -13.65 7.02
N VAL A 158 -2.50 -13.52 5.76
CA VAL A 158 -3.00 -12.24 5.23
C VAL A 158 -4.14 -11.76 6.13
N ASN A 159 -4.06 -10.51 6.57
CA ASN A 159 -5.08 -9.89 7.43
C ASN A 159 -5.56 -8.53 6.91
N ALA A 160 -4.89 -7.99 5.88
CA ALA A 160 -5.32 -6.81 5.14
C ALA A 160 -5.23 -7.03 3.63
N GLU A 161 -5.85 -6.14 2.87
CA GLU A 161 -5.84 -6.12 1.41
C GLU A 161 -5.80 -4.70 0.86
N PHE A 162 -5.23 -4.58 -0.34
CA PHE A 162 -5.31 -3.37 -1.13
C PHE A 162 -6.60 -3.38 -1.95
N LYS A 163 -7.32 -2.26 -1.98
CA LYS A 163 -8.50 -2.05 -2.80
C LYS A 163 -8.46 -0.70 -3.46
N GLU A 164 -8.96 -0.63 -4.70
CA GLU A 164 -9.24 0.63 -5.33
C GLU A 164 -10.23 1.44 -4.48
N ILE A 165 -9.96 2.73 -4.36
CA ILE A 165 -10.81 3.66 -3.64
C ILE A 165 -11.26 4.81 -4.52
N TRP A 166 -12.35 5.45 -4.13
CA TRP A 166 -12.74 6.77 -4.59
C TRP A 166 -12.51 7.80 -3.48
N ASP A 167 -11.53 8.70 -3.68
CA ASP A 167 -11.32 9.84 -2.80
C ASP A 167 -12.27 10.97 -3.20
N VAL A 168 -13.41 11.04 -2.53
CA VAL A 168 -14.45 12.06 -2.76
C VAL A 168 -13.88 13.49 -2.63
N GLY A 169 -12.89 13.70 -1.76
CA GLY A 169 -12.29 15.02 -1.57
C GLY A 169 -11.44 15.48 -2.75
N ARG A 170 -10.89 14.54 -3.52
CA ARG A 170 -10.12 14.81 -4.74
C ARG A 170 -10.92 14.61 -6.03
N GLY A 171 -12.01 13.84 -5.98
CA GLY A 171 -12.71 13.36 -7.16
C GLY A 171 -11.84 12.43 -8.00
N GLU A 172 -10.97 11.64 -7.35
CA GLU A 172 -9.97 10.80 -8.01
C GLU A 172 -9.90 9.41 -7.37
N ARG A 173 -9.58 8.41 -8.19
CA ARG A 173 -9.26 7.06 -7.76
C ARG A 173 -7.91 7.01 -7.04
N GLY A 174 -7.75 6.03 -6.18
CA GLY A 174 -6.48 5.74 -5.52
C GLY A 174 -6.45 4.32 -4.97
N MET A 175 -5.42 4.02 -4.18
CA MET A 175 -5.29 2.72 -3.52
C MET A 175 -5.52 2.87 -2.02
N GLY A 176 -6.35 2.01 -1.44
CA GLY A 176 -6.67 1.98 -0.02
C GLY A 176 -6.28 0.66 0.63
N VAL A 177 -5.93 0.71 1.91
CA VAL A 177 -5.64 -0.46 2.73
C VAL A 177 -6.84 -0.76 3.61
N TRP A 178 -7.33 -1.99 3.52
CA TRP A 178 -8.50 -2.47 4.25
C TRP A 178 -8.16 -3.70 5.07
N VAL A 179 -8.71 -3.78 6.28
CA VAL A 179 -8.80 -5.05 7.00
C VAL A 179 -9.67 -6.01 6.17
N LEU A 180 -9.27 -7.28 6.05
CA LEU A 180 -10.07 -8.28 5.33
C LEU A 180 -11.55 -8.31 5.80
N GLY A 181 -12.45 -8.87 5.00
CA GLY A 181 -13.81 -9.15 5.46
C GLY A 181 -13.88 -10.34 6.42
N GLU A 182 -14.96 -10.46 7.21
CA GLU A 182 -15.18 -11.60 8.13
C GLU A 182 -15.00 -12.97 7.45
N LYS A 183 -15.49 -13.08 6.20
CA LYS A 183 -15.42 -14.31 5.39
C LYS A 183 -14.03 -14.57 4.80
N ALA A 184 -13.28 -13.52 4.49
CA ALA A 184 -11.97 -13.62 3.86
C ALA A 184 -10.87 -13.93 4.88
N GLY A 185 -10.97 -13.36 6.10
CA GLY A 185 -10.06 -13.66 7.20
C GLY A 185 -10.42 -14.95 7.97
N GLY A 186 -11.64 -15.46 7.81
CA GLY A 186 -12.06 -16.75 8.38
C GLY A 186 -11.37 -17.92 7.66
N GLY A 187 -10.80 -18.86 8.42
CA GLY A 187 -10.26 -20.10 7.85
C GLY A 187 -11.34 -20.89 7.08
N LYS A 188 -10.94 -21.70 6.10
CA LYS A 188 -11.85 -22.65 5.45
C LYS A 188 -11.93 -23.92 6.28
N GLY A 189 -13.10 -24.26 6.81
CA GLY A 189 -13.34 -25.51 7.52
C GLY A 189 -14.55 -25.47 8.48
N LYS A 190 -15.11 -26.64 8.81
CA LYS A 190 -16.13 -26.77 9.87
C LYS A 190 -15.48 -26.36 11.20
N GLY A 191 -16.05 -25.37 11.88
CA GLY A 191 -15.53 -24.84 13.15
C GLY A 191 -14.61 -23.62 13.04
N ALA A 192 -14.33 -23.12 11.82
CA ALA A 192 -13.67 -21.82 11.66
C ALA A 192 -14.62 -20.72 12.14
N GLY A 193 -14.39 -20.22 13.36
CA GLY A 193 -15.13 -19.10 13.91
C GLY A 193 -15.02 -17.85 13.03
N LYS A 194 -15.93 -16.90 13.22
CA LYS A 194 -15.86 -15.60 12.53
C LYS A 194 -14.54 -14.91 12.90
N TRP A 195 -13.77 -14.53 11.89
CA TRP A 195 -12.56 -13.77 12.11
C TRP A 195 -12.90 -12.38 12.66
N LYS A 196 -12.16 -11.94 13.69
CA LYS A 196 -12.48 -10.75 14.48
C LYS A 196 -11.69 -9.50 14.06
N GLY A 197 -10.90 -9.59 13.00
CA GLY A 197 -10.05 -8.49 12.53
C GLY A 197 -8.61 -8.59 13.06
N ILE A 198 -7.91 -7.45 13.06
CA ILE A 198 -6.52 -7.32 13.47
C ILE A 198 -6.48 -6.82 14.91
N ARG A 199 -5.77 -7.50 15.81
CA ARG A 199 -5.66 -7.05 17.20
C ARG A 199 -4.65 -5.93 17.35
N LYS A 200 -4.78 -5.15 18.43
CA LYS A 200 -3.76 -4.18 18.83
C LYS A 200 -2.38 -4.83 18.90
N GLY A 201 -1.41 -4.21 18.23
CA GLY A 201 -0.02 -4.66 18.21
C GLY A 201 0.28 -5.78 17.22
N GLU A 202 -0.72 -6.30 16.49
CA GLU A 202 -0.46 -7.21 15.37
C GLU A 202 0.05 -6.43 14.15
N GLU A 203 0.93 -7.09 13.39
CA GLU A 203 1.40 -6.58 12.11
C GLU A 203 0.29 -6.64 11.07
N ILE A 204 0.21 -5.60 10.24
CA ILE A 204 -0.69 -5.53 9.09
C ILE A 204 0.04 -6.16 7.92
N LEU A 205 -0.48 -7.30 7.46
CA LEU A 205 0.14 -8.16 6.45
C LEU A 205 -0.82 -8.36 5.29
N VAL A 206 -0.29 -8.16 4.09
CA VAL A 206 -1.00 -8.36 2.82
C VAL A 206 -0.38 -9.52 2.05
N SER A 207 -0.93 -9.83 0.88
CA SER A 207 -0.20 -10.62 -0.12
C SER A 207 0.18 -9.72 -1.27
N TYR A 208 1.48 -9.56 -1.54
CA TYR A 208 2.00 -8.85 -2.72
C TYR A 208 1.61 -9.52 -4.04
N GLY A 209 1.28 -10.82 -3.98
CA GLY A 209 0.74 -11.58 -5.10
C GLY A 209 1.79 -12.39 -5.85
N ARG A 210 1.32 -13.33 -6.67
CA ARG A 210 2.21 -14.31 -7.34
C ARG A 210 3.14 -13.67 -8.37
N GLY A 211 2.68 -12.62 -9.07
CA GLY A 211 3.50 -11.92 -10.07
C GLY A 211 4.73 -11.25 -9.45
N PHE A 212 4.54 -10.55 -8.33
CA PHE A 212 5.63 -9.91 -7.58
C PHE A 212 6.73 -10.90 -7.18
N TRP A 213 6.33 -12.04 -6.60
CA TRP A 213 7.27 -13.08 -6.19
C TRP A 213 7.83 -13.90 -7.36
N GLY A 214 7.08 -14.05 -8.44
CA GLY A 214 7.51 -14.77 -9.64
C GLY A 214 8.67 -14.07 -10.34
N ALA A 215 8.60 -12.74 -10.48
CA ALA A 215 9.67 -11.95 -11.09
C ALA A 215 11.01 -12.08 -10.35
N ARG A 216 10.98 -12.14 -9.02
CA ARG A 216 12.19 -12.21 -8.16
C ARG A 216 12.78 -13.61 -8.00
N LYS A 217 12.01 -14.66 -8.33
CA LYS A 217 12.52 -16.04 -8.36
C LYS A 217 13.36 -16.34 -9.61
N GLY A 218 13.23 -15.53 -10.66
CA GLY A 218 14.01 -15.67 -11.89
C GLY A 218 15.36 -14.94 -11.87
N GLU A 219 15.70 -14.24 -10.78
CA GLU A 219 16.97 -13.51 -10.62
C GLU A 219 18.02 -14.29 -9.80
N GLU A 220 17.72 -15.54 -9.41
CA GLU A 220 18.63 -16.45 -8.67
C GLU A 220 19.26 -17.57 -9.55
N GLU A 221 19.31 -17.40 -10.88
CA GLU A 221 20.15 -18.21 -11.80
C GLU A 221 21.25 -17.36 -12.44
#